data_AF-A0A3N2S8K7-F1
#
_entry.id   AF-A0A3N2S8K7-F1
#
_cell.length_a   1.000
_cell.length_b   1.000
_cell.length_c   1.000
_cell.angle_alpha   90.00
_cell.angle_beta   90.00
_cell.angle_gamma   90.00
#
_symmetry.space_group_name_H-M   'P 1'
#
loop_
_entity.id
_entity.type
_entity.pdbx_description
1 polymer ?
#
loop_
_entity_poly.entity_id
_entity_poly.type
_entity_poly.pdbx_seq_one_letter_code
_entity_poly.pdbx_strand_id
1 'polypeptide(L)'
;MTFSHLNNSPMAVAGGLWASVTPITNDVAAMSVHSEAHYIAGSEPAKHNPILALRLIEQGIPHQKAISLLEKSPRALSNYTVRKMERFCPGWELMTEEMQNMEAYLHSVRTSDGNGYLACMNAATAALNKFIEPVTAEDFILVGDSADV
;
A
#
# COMPACT_ATOMS: atom_id res chain seq x y z
N MET A 1 -13.16 22.35 75.03
CA MET A 1 -13.73 22.86 73.76
C MET A 1 -14.41 21.66 73.10
N THR A 2 -15.67 21.32 73.44
CA THR A 2 -16.97 21.83 72.96
C THR A 2 -17.41 21.31 71.57
N PHE A 3 -18.54 20.59 71.63
CA PHE A 3 -19.64 20.36 70.69
C PHE A 3 -19.56 19.35 69.53
N SER A 4 -20.46 18.37 69.64
CA SER A 4 -21.05 17.49 68.62
C SER A 4 -21.97 18.25 67.66
N HIS A 5 -22.05 17.80 66.41
CA HIS A 5 -23.17 18.02 65.46
C HIS A 5 -23.14 16.85 64.46
N LEU A 6 -24.05 15.86 64.48
CA LEU A 6 -25.42 15.84 63.96
C LEU A 6 -25.59 16.33 62.51
N ASN A 7 -25.77 15.32 61.63
CA ASN A 7 -26.90 15.12 60.71
C ASN A 7 -27.18 16.16 59.60
N ASN A 8 -27.24 15.69 58.35
CA ASN A 8 -28.46 15.72 57.52
C ASN A 8 -28.21 15.17 56.11
N SER A 9 -28.90 14.09 55.76
CA SER A 9 -29.34 13.86 54.37
C SER A 9 -30.54 14.77 54.05
N PRO A 10 -30.79 15.07 52.77
CA PRO A 10 -32.09 14.66 52.24
C PRO A 10 -32.08 14.12 50.81
N MET A 11 -33.15 13.38 50.53
CA MET A 11 -33.50 12.67 49.30
C MET A 11 -33.86 13.57 48.11
N ALA A 12 -33.84 12.91 46.94
CA ALA A 12 -34.71 13.11 45.78
C ALA A 12 -34.41 14.28 44.83
N VAL A 13 -34.32 13.98 43.53
CA VAL A 13 -35.28 14.45 42.52
C VAL A 13 -35.02 13.77 41.17
N ALA A 14 -36.11 13.18 40.66
CA ALA A 14 -36.55 12.99 39.28
C ALA A 14 -35.62 12.35 38.24
N GLY A 15 -36.17 11.28 37.66
CA GLY A 15 -35.69 10.66 36.44
C GLY A 15 -35.65 11.63 35.26
N GLY A 16 -34.68 11.36 34.41
CA GLY A 16 -34.50 11.96 33.10
C GLY A 16 -33.51 11.08 32.36
N LEU A 17 -34.02 9.95 31.85
CA LEU A 17 -33.28 9.05 30.97
C LEU A 17 -33.05 9.82 29.65
N TRP A 18 -32.02 10.65 29.58
CA TRP A 18 -31.55 11.11 28.29
C TRP A 18 -30.74 9.95 27.73
N ALA A 19 -31.40 9.15 26.88
CA ALA A 19 -30.71 8.27 25.96
C ALA A 19 -29.74 9.15 25.18
N SER A 20 -28.45 9.01 25.45
CA SER A 20 -27.40 9.50 24.58
C SER A 20 -27.58 8.80 23.24
N VAL A 21 -28.32 9.44 22.34
CA VAL A 21 -28.24 9.17 20.92
C VAL A 21 -26.80 9.50 20.55
N THR A 22 -25.95 8.47 20.55
CA THR A 22 -24.72 8.56 19.79
C THR A 22 -25.15 8.84 18.36
N PRO A 23 -24.66 9.92 17.73
CA PRO A 23 -24.78 9.99 16.29
C PRO A 23 -24.08 8.74 15.78
N ILE A 24 -24.82 7.86 15.11
CA ILE A 24 -24.24 6.88 14.21
C ILE A 24 -23.49 7.76 13.22
N THR A 25 -22.18 7.90 13.44
CA THR A 25 -21.29 8.40 12.41
C THR A 25 -21.48 7.40 11.29
N ASN A 26 -22.23 7.83 10.26
CA ASN A 26 -22.14 7.24 8.94
C ASN A 26 -20.67 7.45 8.49
N ASP A 27 -19.76 6.68 9.08
CA ASP A 27 -18.63 6.16 8.35
C ASP A 27 -19.27 5.23 7.31
N VAL A 28 -19.79 5.85 6.25
CA VAL A 28 -19.65 5.25 4.94
C VAL A 28 -18.14 5.27 4.72
N ALA A 29 -17.44 4.33 5.37
CA ALA A 29 -16.22 3.79 4.87
C ALA A 29 -16.60 3.45 3.43
N ALA A 30 -16.20 4.30 2.49
CA ALA A 30 -16.39 4.04 1.08
C ALA A 30 -15.83 2.64 0.90
N MET A 31 -16.71 1.66 0.79
CA MET A 31 -16.32 0.27 0.75
C MET A 31 -15.54 0.16 -0.53
N SER A 32 -14.22 0.13 -0.38
CA SER A 32 -13.29 -0.08 -1.46
C SER A 32 -13.79 -1.27 -2.26
N VAL A 33 -14.13 -1.05 -3.54
CA VAL A 33 -14.68 -2.10 -4.40
C VAL A 33 -13.67 -3.24 -4.56
N HIS A 34 -12.38 -2.93 -4.44
CA HIS A 34 -11.30 -3.89 -4.58
C HIS A 34 -10.41 -3.96 -3.33
N SER A 35 -9.57 -4.98 -3.26
CA SER A 35 -8.53 -5.06 -2.24
C SER A 35 -7.43 -4.00 -2.43
N GLU A 36 -6.74 -3.68 -1.33
CA GLU A 36 -5.54 -2.83 -1.35
C GLU A 36 -4.49 -3.35 -2.36
N ALA A 37 -4.34 -4.68 -2.46
CA ALA A 37 -3.40 -5.30 -3.38
C ALA A 37 -3.77 -5.05 -4.85
N HIS A 38 -5.07 -5.07 -5.19
CA HIS A 38 -5.54 -4.71 -6.53
C HIS A 38 -5.16 -3.28 -6.88
N TYR A 39 -5.42 -2.31 -5.99
CA TYR A 39 -5.08 -0.91 -6.27
C TYR A 39 -3.58 -0.67 -6.43
N ILE A 40 -2.75 -1.33 -5.61
CA ILE A 40 -1.30 -1.27 -5.78
C ILE A 40 -0.91 -1.88 -7.13
N ALA A 41 -1.38 -3.09 -7.44
CA ALA A 41 -1.02 -3.82 -8.66
C ALA A 41 -1.46 -3.10 -9.95
N GLY A 42 -2.64 -2.47 -9.95
CA GLY A 42 -3.17 -1.72 -11.08
C GLY A 42 -2.50 -0.36 -11.32
N SER A 43 -1.80 0.18 -10.32
CA SER A 43 -1.19 1.52 -10.39
C SER A 43 -0.04 1.60 -11.39
N GLU A 44 0.10 2.75 -12.06
CA GLU A 44 1.19 2.97 -13.02
C GLU A 44 2.59 2.92 -12.38
N PRO A 45 2.82 3.47 -11.17
CA PRO A 45 4.10 3.33 -10.47
C PRO A 45 4.47 1.87 -10.17
N ALA A 46 3.50 1.01 -9.88
CA ALA A 46 3.77 -0.41 -9.62
C ALA A 46 4.22 -1.16 -10.88
N LYS A 47 3.67 -0.85 -12.06
CA LYS A 47 4.14 -1.40 -13.34
C LYS A 47 5.59 -1.03 -13.61
N HIS A 48 5.99 0.18 -13.21
CA HIS A 48 7.36 0.65 -13.32
C HIS A 48 8.29 0.10 -12.24
N ASN A 49 7.77 -0.42 -11.13
CA ASN A 49 8.57 -0.95 -10.03
C ASN A 49 7.92 -2.21 -9.41
N PRO A 50 7.80 -3.31 -10.19
CA PRO A 50 6.97 -4.45 -9.81
C PRO A 50 7.56 -5.22 -8.62
N ILE A 51 8.88 -5.22 -8.48
CA ILE A 51 9.57 -5.87 -7.36
C ILE A 51 9.26 -5.15 -6.04
N LEU A 52 9.30 -3.81 -6.04
CA LEU A 52 8.95 -3.06 -4.83
C LEU A 52 7.46 -3.18 -4.53
N ALA A 53 6.61 -3.12 -5.55
CA ALA A 53 5.16 -3.25 -5.39
C ALA A 53 4.79 -4.57 -4.72
N LEU A 54 5.37 -5.70 -5.15
CA LEU A 54 5.16 -7.00 -4.51
C LEU A 54 5.55 -6.99 -3.03
N ARG A 55 6.71 -6.42 -2.68
CA ARG A 55 7.14 -6.32 -1.27
C ARG A 55 6.16 -5.50 -0.43
N LEU A 56 5.64 -4.40 -0.98
CA LEU A 56 4.69 -3.52 -0.28
C LEU A 56 3.35 -4.24 -0.06
N ILE A 57 2.89 -5.03 -1.03
CA ILE A 57 1.71 -5.90 -0.89
C ILE A 57 1.94 -6.95 0.19
N GLU A 58 3.08 -7.65 0.16
CA GLU A 58 3.45 -8.67 1.16
C GLU A 58 3.53 -8.09 2.58
N GLN A 59 3.96 -6.83 2.70
CA GLN A 59 4.03 -6.09 3.97
C GLN A 59 2.67 -5.56 4.45
N GLY A 60 1.61 -5.67 3.63
CA GLY A 60 0.28 -5.15 3.97
C GLY A 60 0.24 -3.62 4.05
N ILE A 61 1.07 -2.92 3.28
CA ILE A 61 1.09 -1.45 3.27
C ILE A 61 -0.18 -0.93 2.56
N PRO A 62 -0.91 0.04 3.15
CA PRO A 62 -2.07 0.65 2.49
C PRO A 62 -1.72 1.27 1.14
N HIS A 63 -2.61 1.15 0.16
CA HIS A 63 -2.33 1.45 -1.24
C HIS A 63 -1.91 2.91 -1.46
N GLN A 64 -2.51 3.90 -0.79
CA GLN A 64 -2.09 5.30 -0.94
C GLN A 64 -0.65 5.51 -0.49
N LYS A 65 -0.25 4.86 0.62
CA LYS A 65 1.13 4.92 1.11
C LYS A 65 2.07 4.16 0.18
N ALA A 66 1.68 2.98 -0.28
CA ALA A 66 2.47 2.17 -1.20
C ALA A 66 2.72 2.90 -2.53
N ILE A 67 1.70 3.51 -3.12
CA ILE A 67 1.81 4.30 -4.36
C ILE A 67 2.76 5.49 -4.15
N SER A 68 2.61 6.24 -3.05
CA SER A 68 3.53 7.36 -2.78
C SER A 68 4.99 6.91 -2.60
N LEU A 69 5.23 5.74 -2.03
CA LEU A 69 6.57 5.16 -1.94
C LEU A 69 7.08 4.74 -3.31
N LEU A 70 6.25 4.09 -4.14
CA LEU A 70 6.61 3.66 -5.49
C LEU A 70 7.00 4.83 -6.40
N GLU A 71 6.29 5.96 -6.32
CA GLU A 71 6.58 7.18 -7.10
C GLU A 71 7.93 7.80 -6.76
N LYS A 72 8.36 7.68 -5.50
CA LYS A 72 9.59 8.31 -5.00
C LYS A 72 10.79 7.37 -5.01
N SER A 73 10.55 6.07 -5.14
CA SER A 73 11.61 5.07 -5.04
C SER A 73 12.19 4.78 -6.42
N PRO A 74 13.52 4.65 -6.54
CA PRO A 74 14.10 4.04 -7.72
C PRO A 74 13.61 2.60 -7.87
N ARG A 75 13.73 2.07 -9.08
CA ARG A 75 13.26 0.70 -9.37
C ARG A 75 14.01 -0.31 -8.50
N ALA A 76 13.30 -1.20 -7.83
CA ALA A 76 13.95 -2.16 -6.95
C ALA A 76 14.54 -3.32 -7.73
N LEU A 77 15.76 -3.74 -7.40
CA LEU A 77 16.39 -4.93 -7.95
C LEU A 77 16.00 -6.19 -7.18
N SER A 78 16.04 -7.34 -7.85
CA SER A 78 15.88 -8.64 -7.18
C SER A 78 17.17 -9.02 -6.45
N ASN A 79 17.05 -9.83 -5.39
CA ASN A 79 18.22 -10.35 -4.67
C ASN A 79 19.13 -11.21 -5.56
N TYR A 80 18.59 -11.82 -6.61
CA TYR A 80 19.42 -12.51 -7.60
C TYR A 80 20.26 -11.52 -8.40
N THR A 81 19.63 -10.48 -8.95
CA THR A 81 20.30 -9.45 -9.74
C THR A 81 21.37 -8.73 -8.94
N VAL A 82 21.07 -8.35 -7.70
CA VAL A 82 22.05 -7.71 -6.80
C VAL A 82 23.28 -8.61 -6.61
N ARG A 83 23.09 -9.86 -6.16
CA ARG A 83 24.20 -10.81 -5.95
C ARG A 83 25.01 -11.08 -7.21
N LYS A 84 24.36 -11.05 -8.38
CA LYS A 84 25.03 -11.23 -9.66
C LYS A 84 25.90 -10.01 -9.98
N MET A 85 25.34 -8.82 -9.89
CA MET A 85 26.05 -7.60 -10.21
C MET A 85 27.20 -7.32 -9.23
N GLU A 86 27.03 -7.60 -7.94
CA GLU A 86 28.11 -7.54 -6.94
C GLU A 86 29.33 -8.39 -7.33
N ARG A 87 29.12 -9.50 -8.06
CA ARG A 87 30.21 -10.38 -8.51
C ARG A 87 30.86 -9.91 -9.81
N PHE A 88 30.10 -9.30 -10.71
CA PHE A 88 30.53 -9.04 -12.10
C PHE A 88 30.76 -7.57 -12.42
N CYS A 89 30.29 -6.65 -11.59
CA CYS A 89 30.41 -5.21 -11.78
C CYS A 89 31.32 -4.62 -10.69
N PRO A 90 32.60 -4.34 -10.99
CA PRO A 90 33.49 -3.68 -10.05
C PRO A 90 32.94 -2.30 -9.63
N GLY A 91 32.96 -2.01 -8.33
CA GLY A 91 32.46 -0.74 -7.77
C GLY A 91 30.94 -0.65 -7.69
N TRP A 92 30.23 -1.77 -7.80
CA TRP A 92 28.77 -1.86 -7.66
C TRP A 92 28.25 -1.19 -6.38
N GLU A 93 28.95 -1.38 -5.26
CA GLU A 93 28.63 -0.84 -3.94
C GLU A 93 28.76 0.69 -3.85
N LEU A 94 29.46 1.32 -4.80
CA LEU A 94 29.66 2.75 -4.87
C LEU A 94 28.62 3.46 -5.75
N MET A 95 27.80 2.69 -6.48
CA MET A 95 26.78 3.22 -7.39
C MET A 95 25.51 3.60 -6.63
N THR A 96 24.82 4.65 -7.08
CA THR A 96 23.46 4.93 -6.60
C THR A 96 22.49 3.85 -7.05
N GLU A 97 21.32 3.76 -6.42
CA GLU A 97 20.30 2.77 -6.78
C GLU A 97 19.85 2.92 -8.25
N GLU A 98 19.77 4.15 -8.79
CA GLU A 98 19.46 4.40 -10.21
C GLU A 98 20.58 3.90 -11.13
N MET A 99 21.83 4.15 -10.76
CA MET A 99 22.99 3.66 -11.53
C MET A 99 23.07 2.14 -11.51
N GLN A 100 22.85 1.53 -10.35
CA GLN A 100 22.76 0.07 -10.21
C GLN A 100 21.66 -0.51 -11.10
N ASN A 101 20.49 0.14 -11.19
CA ASN A 101 19.43 -0.29 -12.09
C ASN A 101 19.83 -0.23 -13.56
N MET A 102 20.43 0.89 -13.97
CA MET A 102 20.87 1.07 -15.35
C MET A 102 21.94 0.04 -15.73
N GLU A 103 22.93 -0.16 -14.88
CA GLU A 103 24.01 -1.12 -15.16
C GLU A 103 23.50 -2.56 -15.17
N ALA A 104 22.60 -2.93 -14.25
CA ALA A 104 21.97 -4.26 -14.24
C ALA A 104 21.12 -4.51 -15.50
N TYR A 105 20.39 -3.50 -15.96
CA TYR A 105 19.64 -3.56 -17.21
C TYR A 105 20.58 -3.76 -18.40
N LEU A 106 21.62 -2.92 -18.53
CA LEU A 106 22.59 -3.00 -19.62
C LEU A 106 23.32 -4.35 -19.64
N HIS A 107 23.71 -4.86 -18.47
CA HIS A 107 24.30 -6.19 -18.35
C HIS A 107 23.35 -7.27 -18.85
N SER A 108 22.08 -7.25 -18.43
CA SER A 108 21.07 -8.23 -18.84
C SER A 108 20.83 -8.22 -20.35
N VAL A 109 20.77 -7.04 -20.97
CA VAL A 109 20.63 -6.89 -22.42
C VAL A 109 21.86 -7.42 -23.15
N ARG A 110 23.07 -7.03 -22.69
CA ARG A 110 24.34 -7.41 -23.33
C ARG A 110 24.59 -8.92 -23.29
N THR A 111 24.22 -9.57 -22.19
CA THR A 111 24.51 -10.99 -21.95
C THR A 111 23.35 -11.92 -22.26
N SER A 112 22.17 -11.38 -22.61
CA SER A 112 20.93 -12.14 -22.77
C SER A 112 20.67 -13.08 -21.59
N ASP A 113 20.88 -12.56 -20.38
CA ASP A 113 20.83 -13.34 -19.15
C ASP A 113 19.42 -13.83 -18.83
N GLY A 114 19.18 -15.14 -19.00
CA GLY A 114 17.88 -15.77 -18.80
C GLY A 114 17.32 -15.69 -17.38
N ASN A 115 18.15 -15.38 -16.38
CA ASN A 115 17.74 -15.15 -14.99
C ASN A 115 18.01 -13.72 -14.51
N GLY A 116 18.47 -12.85 -15.41
CA GLY A 116 18.97 -11.52 -15.08
C GLY A 116 17.89 -10.50 -14.73
N TYR A 117 18.27 -9.23 -14.86
CA TYR A 117 17.38 -8.10 -14.59
C TYR A 117 16.02 -8.24 -15.28
N LEU A 118 16.00 -8.48 -16.59
CA LEU A 118 14.75 -8.54 -17.37
C LEU A 118 13.87 -9.72 -16.97
N ALA A 119 14.46 -10.89 -16.76
CA ALA A 119 13.73 -12.08 -16.34
C ALA A 119 13.08 -11.87 -14.96
N CYS A 120 13.82 -11.26 -14.02
CA CYS A 120 13.27 -10.93 -12.70
C CYS A 120 12.13 -9.91 -12.78
N MET A 121 12.26 -8.87 -13.62
CA MET A 121 11.21 -7.88 -13.81
C MET A 121 9.96 -8.51 -14.41
N ASN A 122 10.10 -9.33 -15.46
CA ASN A 122 8.98 -10.02 -16.09
C ASN A 122 8.29 -10.99 -15.13
N ALA A 123 9.05 -11.73 -14.34
CA ALA A 123 8.50 -12.62 -13.32
C ALA A 123 7.74 -11.84 -12.23
N ALA A 124 8.29 -10.70 -11.78
CA ALA A 124 7.65 -9.84 -10.82
C ALA A 124 6.35 -9.23 -11.37
N THR A 125 6.35 -8.73 -12.62
CA THR A 125 5.14 -8.24 -13.28
C THR A 125 4.09 -9.33 -13.43
N ALA A 126 4.48 -10.54 -13.82
CA ALA A 126 3.55 -11.67 -13.93
C ALA A 126 2.96 -12.08 -12.57
N ALA A 127 3.74 -11.98 -11.48
CA ALA A 127 3.23 -12.19 -10.13
C ALA A 127 2.31 -11.06 -9.67
N LEU A 128 2.65 -9.80 -9.98
CA LEU A 128 1.85 -8.63 -9.64
C LEU A 128 0.47 -8.67 -10.30
N ASN A 129 0.41 -9.11 -11.56
CA ASN A 129 -0.85 -9.27 -12.30
C ASN A 129 -1.83 -10.26 -11.65
N LYS A 130 -1.37 -11.15 -10.77
CA LYS A 130 -2.26 -12.08 -10.03
C LYS A 130 -3.08 -11.38 -8.95
N PHE A 131 -2.68 -10.19 -8.52
CA PHE A 131 -3.42 -9.37 -7.56
C PHE A 131 -4.47 -8.48 -8.25
N ILE A 132 -4.49 -8.44 -9.59
CA ILE A 132 -5.51 -7.70 -10.33
C ILE A 132 -6.80 -8.53 -10.32
N GLU A 133 -7.72 -8.12 -9.47
CA GLU A 133 -9.10 -8.62 -9.45
C GLU A 133 -9.82 -8.39 -10.79
N PRO A 134 -10.71 -9.31 -11.19
CA PRO A 134 -11.52 -9.14 -12.39
C PRO A 134 -12.48 -7.96 -12.23
N VAL A 135 -12.79 -7.30 -13.36
CA VAL A 135 -13.78 -6.21 -13.40
C VAL A 135 -15.15 -6.75 -13.00
N THR A 136 -15.79 -6.12 -12.02
CA THR A 136 -17.12 -6.51 -11.52
C THR A 136 -18.19 -5.52 -11.98
N ALA A 137 -19.46 -5.86 -11.76
CA ALA A 137 -20.58 -5.01 -12.19
C ALA A 137 -20.55 -3.63 -11.51
N GLU A 138 -20.05 -3.57 -10.28
CA GLU A 138 -19.91 -2.38 -9.45
C GLU A 138 -18.96 -1.35 -10.08
N ASP A 139 -17.95 -1.79 -10.83
CA ASP A 139 -17.01 -0.91 -11.56
C ASP A 139 -17.69 -0.11 -12.68
N PHE A 140 -18.74 -0.67 -13.28
CA PHE A 140 -19.52 0.00 -14.33
C PHE A 140 -20.52 1.01 -13.75
N ILE A 141 -20.99 0.80 -12.53
CA ILE A 141 -22.00 1.65 -11.88
C ILE A 141 -21.35 2.94 -11.36
N LEU A 142 -20.11 2.87 -10.85
CA LEU A 142 -19.37 4.03 -10.34
C LEU A 142 -19.00 5.07 -11.42
N VAL A 143 -18.96 4.68 -12.70
CA VAL A 143 -18.71 5.61 -13.82
C VAL A 143 -19.98 6.41 -14.19
N GLY A 144 -21.17 5.97 -13.74
CA GLY A 144 -22.46 6.54 -14.13
C GLY A 144 -22.98 7.73 -13.33
N ASP A 145 -22.37 8.08 -12.19
CA ASP A 145 -22.92 9.08 -11.25
C ASP A 145 -22.20 10.44 -11.27
N SER A 146 -21.20 10.63 -12.16
CA SER A 146 -20.49 11.92 -12.32
C SER A 146 -21.00 12.78 -13.49
N ALA A 147 -22.15 12.45 -14.05
CA ALA A 147 -22.85 13.28 -15.03
C ALA A 147 -24.21 13.66 -14.43
N ASP A 148 -24.22 14.74 -13.64
CA ASP A 148 -25.31 15.72 -13.47
C ASP A 148 -25.18 16.44 -12.12
N VAL A 149 -24.78 17.72 -12.15
CA VAL A 149 -25.31 18.91 -11.42
C VAL A 149 -24.42 20.12 -11.75
#